data_AF-A0AAU9XPS4-F1
#
_entry.id   AF-A0AAU9XPS4-F1
#
_cell.length_a   1.000
_cell.length_b   1.000
_cell.length_c   1.000
_cell.angle_alpha   90.00
_cell.angle_beta   90.00
_cell.angle_gamma   90.00
#
_symmetry.space_group_name_H-M   'P 1'
#
loop_
_entity.id
_entity.type
_entity.pdbx_description
1 polymer ?
#
loop_
_entity_poly.entity_id
_entity_poly.type
_entity_poly.pdbx_seq_one_letter_code
_entity_poly.pdbx_strand_id
1 'polypeptide(L)'
;MMRNLVYITIAMLMLNYETCAKDYWADMGVTCEKEKQRITVCGGQFFEDVHVCRGTCRSLSRITMSSWDQTVCTCCRAEGFLERDRECNDGTVEKIKDAKACVCSRCP
;
A
#
# COMPACT_ATOMS: atom_id res chain seq x y z
N MET A 1 46.77 16.14 9.07
CA MET A 1 45.98 14.90 8.83
C MET A 1 44.70 14.78 9.67
N MET A 2 44.67 15.20 10.95
CA MET A 2 43.44 15.12 11.79
C MET A 2 42.25 15.98 11.31
N ARG A 3 42.49 17.13 10.68
CA ARG A 3 41.41 18.02 10.20
C ARG A 3 40.51 17.35 9.15
N ASN A 4 41.10 16.53 8.26
CA ASN A 4 40.35 15.84 7.20
C ASN A 4 39.49 14.70 7.75
N LEU A 5 39.92 14.01 8.81
CA LEU A 5 39.14 12.96 9.47
C LEU A 5 37.85 13.52 10.08
N VAL A 6 37.90 14.71 10.68
CA VAL A 6 36.73 15.38 11.26
C VAL A 6 35.72 15.82 10.19
N TYR A 7 36.18 16.33 9.05
CA TYR A 7 35.27 16.66 7.94
C TYR A 7 34.61 15.43 7.32
N ILE A 8 35.35 14.31 7.21
CA ILE A 8 34.81 13.06 6.69
C ILE A 8 33.75 12.47 7.63
N THR A 9 33.97 12.50 8.95
CA THR A 9 32.98 12.00 9.92
C THR A 9 31.72 12.85 9.96
N ILE A 10 31.84 14.19 9.89
CA ILE A 10 30.68 15.09 9.80
C ILE A 10 29.90 14.83 8.51
N ALA A 11 30.57 14.63 7.37
CA ALA A 11 29.91 14.33 6.11
C ALA A 11 29.15 12.99 6.14
N MET A 12 29.74 11.94 6.75
CA MET A 12 29.06 10.64 6.91
C MET A 12 27.85 10.74 7.85
N LEU A 13 27.94 11.51 8.93
CA LEU A 13 26.83 11.76 9.85
C LEU A 13 25.68 12.50 9.15
N MET A 14 25.98 13.50 8.33
CA MET A 14 24.98 14.24 7.54
C MET A 14 24.32 13.34 6.49
N LEU A 15 25.09 12.50 5.79
CA LEU A 15 24.55 11.54 4.82
C LEU A 15 23.62 10.51 5.48
N ASN A 16 24.00 9.96 6.64
CA ASN A 16 23.15 9.03 7.39
C ASN A 16 21.90 9.70 7.95
N TYR A 17 21.97 10.97 8.34
CA TYR A 17 20.80 11.72 8.76
C TYR A 17 19.84 11.97 7.58
N GLU A 18 20.35 12.32 6.40
CA GLU A 18 19.51 12.52 5.22
C GLU A 18 18.86 11.23 4.72
N THR A 19 19.56 10.09 4.75
CA THR A 19 18.96 8.80 4.37
C THR A 19 17.93 8.34 5.37
N CYS A 20 18.25 8.40 6.67
CA CYS A 20 17.32 8.01 7.73
C CYS A 20 16.09 8.93 7.78
N ALA A 21 16.27 10.24 7.59
CA ALA A 21 15.16 11.18 7.45
C ALA A 21 14.36 10.86 6.18
N LYS A 22 14.99 10.63 5.03
CA LYS A 22 14.27 10.25 3.80
C LYS A 22 13.40 9.03 3.99
N ASP A 23 13.89 8.00 4.67
CA ASP A 23 13.14 6.77 4.93
C ASP A 23 12.03 7.00 5.97
N TYR A 24 12.32 7.76 7.04
CA TYR A 24 11.32 8.15 8.04
C TYR A 24 10.16 8.97 7.43
N TRP A 25 10.50 9.94 6.57
CA TRP A 25 9.52 10.72 5.81
C TRP A 25 8.93 9.95 4.64
N ALA A 26 9.55 8.84 4.19
CA ALA A 26 9.03 7.98 3.13
C ALA A 26 7.76 7.26 3.57
N ASP A 27 7.76 6.77 4.82
CA ASP A 27 6.70 5.93 5.38
C ASP A 27 5.67 6.71 6.22
N MET A 28 5.93 7.98 6.54
CA MET A 28 5.02 8.82 7.30
C MET A 28 3.67 9.00 6.56
N GLY A 29 2.59 8.47 7.13
CA GLY A 29 1.23 8.60 6.61
C GLY A 29 0.75 7.47 5.67
N VAL A 30 1.55 6.41 5.48
CA VAL A 30 1.10 5.20 4.77
C VAL A 30 0.32 4.31 5.74
N THR A 31 -0.93 3.96 5.40
CA THR A 31 -1.85 3.25 6.31
C THR A 31 -2.62 2.10 5.64
N CYS A 32 -2.00 1.42 4.66
CA CYS A 32 -2.68 0.38 3.89
C CYS A 32 -2.86 -0.91 4.69
N GLU A 33 -4.04 -1.07 5.30
CA GLU A 33 -4.35 -2.15 6.22
C GLU A 33 -5.63 -2.91 5.82
N LYS A 34 -5.84 -4.05 6.48
CA LYS A 34 -7.09 -4.81 6.35
C LYS A 34 -8.17 -4.19 7.20
N GLU A 35 -9.30 -3.89 6.57
CA GLU A 35 -10.52 -3.46 7.25
C GLU A 35 -11.60 -4.54 7.09
N LYS A 36 -12.27 -4.87 8.20
CA LYS A 36 -13.40 -5.79 8.18
C LYS A 36 -14.62 -5.06 7.58
N GLN A 37 -15.18 -5.61 6.52
CA GLN A 37 -16.37 -5.09 5.85
C GLN A 37 -17.44 -6.18 5.77
N ARG A 38 -18.68 -5.80 6.03
CA ARG A 38 -19.84 -6.66 5.79
C ARG A 38 -20.33 -6.44 4.37
N ILE A 39 -20.39 -7.51 3.59
CA ILE A 39 -20.94 -7.52 2.23
C ILE A 39 -22.24 -8.32 2.20
N THR A 40 -23.03 -8.07 1.17
CA THR A 40 -24.25 -8.83 0.90
C THR A 40 -23.98 -9.72 -0.30
N VAL A 41 -24.33 -11.00 -0.20
CA VAL A 41 -24.11 -12.01 -1.25
C VAL A 41 -25.44 -12.69 -1.59
N CYS A 42 -25.47 -13.43 -2.71
CA CYS A 42 -26.65 -14.08 -3.25
C CYS A 42 -27.82 -13.08 -3.44
N GLY A 43 -27.52 -11.91 -4.00
CA GLY A 43 -28.52 -10.88 -4.31
C GLY A 43 -29.27 -10.28 -3.12
N GLY A 44 -28.75 -10.41 -1.89
CA GLY A 44 -29.46 -9.92 -0.69
C GLY A 44 -29.68 -10.96 0.41
N GLN A 45 -29.51 -12.24 0.09
CA GLN A 45 -29.96 -13.34 0.95
C GLN A 45 -29.07 -13.55 2.17
N PHE A 46 -27.76 -13.32 2.04
CA PHE A 46 -26.81 -13.54 3.13
C PHE A 46 -25.91 -12.34 3.35
N PHE A 47 -25.48 -12.19 4.60
CA PHE A 47 -24.45 -11.25 5.00
C PHE A 47 -23.18 -12.01 5.33
N GLU A 48 -22.07 -11.57 4.75
CA GLU A 48 -20.77 -12.19 4.93
C GLU A 48 -19.79 -11.12 5.38
N ASP A 49 -19.01 -11.45 6.40
CA ASP A 49 -17.92 -10.60 6.84
C ASP A 49 -16.65 -10.97 6.06
N VAL A 50 -16.03 -9.98 5.42
CA VAL A 50 -14.79 -10.13 4.63
C VAL A 50 -13.77 -9.09 5.05
N HIS A 51 -12.49 -9.29 4.74
CA HIS A 51 -11.49 -8.23 4.85
C HIS A 51 -11.24 -7.61 3.48
N VAL A 52 -11.25 -6.28 3.46
CA VAL A 52 -10.86 -5.46 2.32
C VAL A 52 -9.62 -4.66 2.67
N CYS A 53 -8.93 -4.14 1.66
CA CYS A 53 -7.78 -3.27 1.89
C CYS A 53 -8.22 -1.82 1.83
N ARG A 54 -7.89 -1.06 2.87
CA ARG A 54 -8.15 0.38 2.93
C ARG A 54 -6.98 1.10 3.56
N GLY A 55 -6.66 2.26 3.00
CA GLY A 55 -5.64 3.14 3.55
C GLY A 55 -5.11 4.11 2.53
N THR A 56 -4.16 4.91 2.97
CA THR A 56 -3.48 5.89 2.14
C THR A 56 -2.14 5.34 1.66
N CYS A 57 -1.85 5.49 0.38
CA CYS A 57 -0.57 5.14 -0.24
C CYS A 57 0.04 6.37 -0.89
N ARG A 58 1.38 6.43 -0.93
CA ARG A 58 2.07 7.59 -1.48
C ARG A 58 2.14 7.52 -2.99
N SER A 59 1.70 8.59 -3.64
CA SER A 59 1.88 8.82 -5.07
C SER A 59 2.93 9.91 -5.29
N LEU A 60 3.72 9.78 -6.35
CA LEU A 60 4.81 10.68 -6.70
C LEU A 60 4.55 11.27 -8.07
N SER A 61 4.52 12.60 -8.16
CA SER A 61 4.62 13.32 -9.44
C SER A 61 5.97 14.01 -9.49
N ARG A 62 6.79 13.69 -10.49
CA ARG A 62 8.07 14.34 -10.75
C ARG A 62 7.99 15.08 -12.08
N ILE A 63 8.12 16.40 -12.02
CA ILE A 63 8.31 17.25 -13.19
C ILE A 63 9.82 17.34 -13.43
N THR A 64 10.30 16.79 -14.53
CA THR A 64 11.70 16.96 -14.93
C THR A 64 11.80 18.06 -15.99
N MET A 65 12.84 18.90 -15.93
CA MET A 65 13.04 20.00 -16.89
C MET A 65 13.16 19.51 -18.36
N SER A 66 13.40 18.21 -18.55
CA SER A 66 13.42 17.52 -19.84
C SER A 66 12.11 16.77 -20.12
N SER A 67 10.97 17.47 -20.10
CA SER A 67 9.69 17.07 -20.75
C SER A 67 9.18 15.63 -20.54
N TRP A 68 9.63 14.92 -19.51
CA TRP A 68 9.16 13.58 -19.15
C TRP A 68 8.53 13.68 -17.77
N ASP A 69 7.21 13.80 -17.74
CA ASP A 69 6.43 13.73 -16.52
C ASP A 69 6.37 12.26 -16.08
N GLN A 70 7.10 11.92 -15.01
CA GLN A 70 6.95 10.62 -14.37
C GLN A 70 5.98 10.76 -13.20
N THR A 71 4.72 10.40 -13.46
CA THR A 71 3.72 10.25 -12.42
C THR A 71 3.57 8.78 -12.06
N VAL A 72 3.85 8.44 -10.81
CA VAL A 72 3.65 7.11 -10.24
C VAL A 72 2.53 7.21 -9.22
N CYS A 73 1.38 6.65 -9.57
CA CYS A 73 0.25 6.54 -8.66
C CYS A 73 0.28 5.19 -7.95
N THR A 74 0.20 5.20 -6.62
CA THR A 74 0.20 3.99 -5.78
C THR A 74 -1.11 3.92 -5.02
N CYS A 75 -1.77 2.78 -5.08
CA CYS A 75 -3.06 2.51 -4.44
C CYS A 75 -2.90 1.43 -3.37
N CYS A 76 -3.71 1.50 -2.32
CA CYS A 76 -3.84 0.41 -1.36
C CYS A 76 -4.68 -0.69 -1.98
N ARG A 77 -4.10 -1.88 -2.17
CA ARG A 77 -4.80 -3.01 -2.79
C ARG A 77 -4.44 -4.34 -2.14
N ALA A 78 -5.26 -5.34 -2.41
CA ALA A 78 -5.04 -6.70 -1.93
C ALA A 78 -3.88 -7.38 -2.67
N GLU A 79 -2.94 -7.94 -1.93
CA GLU A 79 -1.92 -8.87 -2.42
C GLU A 79 -2.49 -10.30 -2.39
N GLY A 80 -3.42 -10.56 -3.30
CA GLY A 80 -4.12 -11.83 -3.42
C GLY A 80 -5.36 -11.96 -2.54
N PHE A 81 -6.14 -13.01 -2.82
CA PHE A 81 -7.42 -13.27 -2.19
C PHE A 81 -7.50 -14.70 -1.69
N LEU A 82 -8.16 -14.89 -0.55
CA LEU A 82 -8.69 -16.19 -0.13
C LEU A 82 -10.11 -16.28 -0.68
N GLU A 83 -10.35 -17.26 -1.56
CA GLU A 83 -11.66 -17.50 -2.13
C GLU A 83 -12.40 -18.55 -1.30
N ARG A 84 -13.69 -18.31 -1.06
CA ARG A 84 -14.62 -19.30 -0.50
C ARG A 84 -15.93 -19.26 -1.26
N ASP A 85 -16.52 -20.43 -1.45
CA ASP A 85 -17.78 -20.58 -2.17
C ASP A 85 -18.95 -20.45 -1.19
N ARG A 86 -20.00 -19.73 -1.63
CA ARG A 86 -21.26 -19.61 -0.91
C ARG A 86 -22.39 -20.14 -1.80
N GLU A 87 -23.04 -21.21 -1.34
CA GLU A 87 -24.24 -21.71 -1.98
C GLU A 87 -25.44 -20.82 -1.64
N CYS A 88 -26.16 -20.42 -2.67
CA CYS A 88 -27.34 -19.58 -2.62
C CYS A 88 -28.61 -20.44 -2.58
N ASN A 89 -29.73 -19.86 -2.13
CA ASN A 89 -30.99 -20.62 -2.01
C ASN A 89 -31.57 -21.08 -3.35
N ASP A 90 -31.18 -20.44 -4.45
CA ASP A 90 -31.55 -20.81 -5.83
C ASP A 90 -30.63 -21.89 -6.42
N GLY A 91 -29.71 -22.45 -5.62
CA GLY A 91 -28.74 -23.46 -6.04
C GLY A 91 -27.55 -22.89 -6.82
N THR A 92 -27.46 -21.56 -6.99
CA THR A 92 -26.27 -20.93 -7.55
C THR A 92 -25.15 -20.85 -6.51
N VAL A 93 -23.90 -20.71 -6.96
CA VAL A 93 -22.73 -20.56 -6.09
C VAL A 93 -22.06 -19.23 -6.37
N GLU A 94 -21.92 -18.40 -5.35
CA GLU A 94 -21.20 -17.14 -5.43
C GLU A 94 -19.83 -17.25 -4.76
N LYS A 95 -18.80 -16.70 -5.41
CA LYS A 95 -17.43 -16.68 -4.90
C LYS A 95 -17.18 -15.44 -4.06
N ILE A 96 -16.90 -15.65 -2.78
CA ILE A 96 -16.53 -14.60 -1.85
C ILE A 96 -15.01 -14.47 -1.84
N LYS A 97 -14.51 -13.23 -1.98
CA LYS A 97 -13.08 -12.90 -1.96
C LYS A 97 -12.73 -12.14 -0.69
N ASP A 98 -11.80 -12.68 0.07
CA ASP A 98 -11.26 -12.08 1.30
C ASP A 98 -9.79 -11.69 1.08
N ALA A 99 -9.39 -10.46 1.43
CA ALA A 99 -8.03 -9.99 1.17
C ALA A 99 -6.99 -10.74 2.03
N LYS A 100 -5.99 -11.37 1.38
CA LYS A 100 -4.93 -12.12 2.07
C LYS A 100 -3.91 -11.20 2.74
N ALA A 101 -3.52 -10.13 2.07
CA ALA A 101 -2.62 -9.09 2.58
C ALA A 101 -2.95 -7.77 1.85
N CYS A 102 -2.51 -6.65 2.41
CA CYS A 102 -2.71 -5.33 1.82
C CYS A 102 -1.37 -4.68 1.58
N VAL A 103 -1.18 -4.12 0.38
CA VAL A 103 0.07 -3.51 -0.04
C VAL A 103 -0.21 -2.24 -0.84
N CYS A 104 0.67 -1.25 -0.65
CA CYS A 104 0.74 -0.10 -1.53
C CYS A 104 1.47 -0.50 -2.81
N SER A 105 0.78 -0.47 -3.95
CA SER A 105 1.39 -0.78 -5.24
C SER A 105 0.72 -0.01 -6.37
N ARG A 106 1.34 0.01 -7.57
CA ARG A 106 0.87 0.87 -8.67
C ARG A 106 -0.60 0.62 -8.98
N CYS A 107 -1.36 1.71 -9.03
CA CYS A 107 -2.75 1.66 -9.45
C CYS A 107 -2.81 1.12 -10.90
N PRO A 108 -3.83 0.28 -11.23
CA PRO A 108 -4.09 -0.13 -12.60
C PRO A 108 -4.49 1.05 -13.50
#